data_AF-A0A8D1CTB4-F1
#
_entry.id   AF-A0A8D1CTB4-F1
#
_cell.length_a   1.000
_cell.length_b   1.000
_cell.length_c   1.000
_cell.angle_alpha   90.00
_cell.angle_beta   90.00
_cell.angle_gamma   90.00
#
_symmetry.space_group_name_H-M   'P 1'
#
loop_
_entity.id
_entity.type
_entity.pdbx_description
1 polymer ?
#
loop_
_entity_poly.entity_id
_entity_poly.type
_entity_poly.pdbx_seq_one_letter_code
_entity_poly.pdbx_strand_id
1 'polypeptide(L)'
;CIYGKCNLTSSLHLSFILAPECSPGGYQFLQSPYRNVHFDSLHLQQSAIQDLICDNALSPGWYRFLLFDRPAKMPTECVEMNHCGTQAPIWLSLRDSETLPPPGEIKHLTACATWQFLFSTTKDCCLFQIPVSVRNCGKFFVYLLQPTQGCMGYCAEAISDENLYPCGPDEIESGGDCFRQLTASLPPPPPGRPEVVVEMIESRLFCRCTFDVSPTNNSVGFLITWSRLSSQEIKEELKQETTIQAFSLLELDGINLRLGDRIFCSASIFFLEKPHVQSLAIESQEFFAGIKLQPELSTISEDGKEYQLRIESTVPIVCPEFSELDQECKISLKLTTVDEGKSI
;
A
#
# COMPACT_ATOMS: atom_id res chain seq x y z
N CYS A 1 4.37 66.45 -48.64
CA CYS A 1 5.63 66.13 -47.93
C CYS A 1 5.34 66.29 -46.44
N ILE A 2 5.50 65.34 -45.52
CA ILE A 2 6.42 64.21 -45.43
C ILE A 2 5.69 63.01 -44.79
N TYR A 3 6.01 61.82 -45.29
CA TYR A 3 5.60 60.50 -44.85
C TYR A 3 5.93 60.22 -43.37
N GLY A 4 4.95 59.74 -42.61
CA GLY A 4 5.18 59.03 -41.34
C GLY A 4 4.80 57.56 -41.49
N LYS A 5 5.79 56.68 -41.63
CA LYS A 5 5.60 55.22 -41.62
C LYS A 5 5.14 54.79 -40.22
N CYS A 6 3.90 54.33 -40.10
CA CYS A 6 3.48 53.54 -38.94
C CYS A 6 3.85 52.07 -39.24
N ASN A 7 4.98 51.62 -38.70
CA ASN A 7 5.34 50.19 -38.72
C ASN A 7 4.37 49.45 -37.80
N LEU A 8 3.43 48.69 -38.37
CA LEU A 8 2.83 47.57 -37.66
C LEU A 8 3.87 46.46 -37.57
N THR A 9 4.62 46.41 -36.47
CA THR A 9 5.27 45.17 -36.05
C THR A 9 4.17 44.23 -35.57
N SER A 10 3.74 43.34 -36.45
CA SER A 10 2.99 42.13 -36.12
C SER A 10 3.82 41.32 -35.12
N SER A 11 3.52 41.44 -33.82
CA SER A 11 3.94 40.45 -32.85
C SER A 11 3.08 39.21 -33.07
N LEU A 12 3.61 38.28 -33.86
CA LEU A 12 3.13 36.90 -33.90
C LEU A 12 3.41 36.29 -32.53
N HIS A 13 2.46 36.43 -31.60
CA HIS A 13 2.37 35.53 -30.46
C HIS A 13 2.08 34.13 -31.03
N LEU A 14 3.12 33.31 -31.21
CA LEU A 14 2.93 31.86 -31.32
C LEU A 14 2.37 31.38 -29.97
N SER A 15 1.05 31.37 -29.86
CA SER A 15 0.37 30.51 -28.90
C SER A 15 0.64 29.06 -29.35
N PHE A 16 1.59 28.39 -28.69
CA PHE A 16 1.70 26.94 -28.77
C PHE A 16 0.35 26.36 -28.34
N ILE A 17 -0.46 25.91 -29.29
CA ILE A 17 -1.69 25.18 -29.00
C ILE A 17 -1.26 23.85 -28.42
N LEU A 18 -1.34 23.73 -27.09
CA LEU A 18 -1.15 22.47 -26.39
C LEU A 18 -2.19 21.49 -26.93
N ALA A 19 -1.79 20.26 -27.26
CA ALA A 19 -2.70 19.29 -27.81
C ALA A 19 -3.90 19.03 -26.87
N PRO A 20 -5.11 18.76 -27.41
CA PRO A 20 -6.33 18.67 -26.60
C PRO A 20 -6.20 17.75 -25.40
N GLU A 21 -5.63 16.56 -25.58
CA GLU A 21 -5.39 15.54 -24.55
C GLU A 21 -4.32 15.90 -23.53
N CYS A 22 -3.54 16.96 -23.77
CA CYS A 22 -2.57 17.51 -22.83
C CYS A 22 -3.14 18.69 -22.04
N SER A 23 -4.32 19.21 -22.43
CA SER A 23 -4.99 20.31 -21.74
C SER A 23 -5.83 19.83 -20.55
N PRO A 24 -6.09 20.69 -19.54
CA PRO A 24 -7.01 20.34 -18.45
C PRO A 24 -8.39 19.93 -18.99
N GLY A 25 -8.86 18.74 -18.62
CA GLY A 25 -10.11 18.16 -19.14
C GLY A 25 -9.97 17.35 -20.43
N GLY A 26 -8.78 17.31 -21.04
CA GLY A 26 -8.48 16.45 -22.19
C GLY A 26 -8.15 14.99 -21.84
N TYR A 27 -8.00 14.70 -20.55
CA TYR A 27 -7.70 13.37 -20.02
C TYR A 27 -8.43 13.17 -18.68
N GLN A 28 -8.63 11.91 -18.33
CA GLN A 28 -9.16 11.46 -17.04
C GLN A 28 -8.02 10.99 -16.13
N PHE A 29 -8.22 11.03 -14.81
CA PHE A 29 -7.25 10.47 -13.88
C PHE A 29 -7.57 9.00 -13.61
N LEU A 30 -6.59 8.12 -13.84
CA LEU A 30 -6.64 6.74 -13.40
C LEU A 30 -5.88 6.64 -12.09
N GLN A 31 -6.61 6.80 -10.98
CA GLN A 31 -6.05 6.92 -9.63
C GLN A 31 -6.52 5.79 -8.72
N SER A 32 -5.57 5.08 -8.11
CA SER A 32 -5.82 4.17 -6.99
C SER A 32 -4.46 3.75 -6.39
N PRO A 33 -4.27 3.84 -5.07
CA PRO A 33 -3.06 3.36 -4.40
C PRO A 33 -2.72 1.90 -4.72
N TYR A 34 -3.76 1.07 -4.88
CA TYR A 34 -3.60 -0.37 -5.14
C TYR A 34 -2.98 -0.65 -6.51
N ARG A 35 -3.00 0.30 -7.47
CA ARG A 35 -2.37 0.15 -8.80
C ARG A 35 -0.84 0.13 -8.77
N ASN A 36 -0.23 0.37 -7.61
CA ASN A 36 1.22 0.36 -7.45
C ASN A 36 1.79 -1.03 -7.75
N VAL A 37 2.85 -1.11 -8.54
CA VAL A 37 3.59 -2.35 -8.83
C VAL A 37 4.02 -3.12 -7.58
N HIS A 38 4.24 -2.43 -6.46
CA HIS A 38 4.64 -3.06 -5.19
C HIS A 38 3.47 -3.54 -4.33
N PHE A 39 2.22 -3.27 -4.72
CA PHE A 39 1.06 -3.70 -3.95
C PHE A 39 0.74 -5.18 -4.24
N ASP A 40 0.87 -6.03 -3.21
CA ASP A 40 0.48 -7.45 -3.28
C ASP A 40 -1.05 -7.60 -3.14
N SER A 41 -1.64 -8.21 -4.17
CA SER A 41 -3.08 -8.39 -4.33
C SER A 41 -3.55 -9.78 -3.89
N LEU A 42 -2.66 -10.65 -3.43
CA LEU A 42 -3.01 -12.02 -3.02
C LEU A 42 -4.04 -12.03 -1.89
N HIS A 43 -3.94 -11.08 -0.97
CA HIS A 43 -4.90 -10.92 0.13
C HIS A 43 -6.30 -10.52 -0.37
N LEU A 44 -6.39 -9.61 -1.35
CA LEU A 44 -7.68 -9.20 -1.94
C LEU A 44 -8.38 -10.37 -2.64
N GLN A 45 -7.64 -11.30 -3.21
CA GLN A 45 -8.21 -12.47 -3.88
C GLN A 45 -8.85 -13.46 -2.90
N GLN A 46 -8.41 -13.45 -1.63
CA GLN A 46 -8.88 -14.38 -0.61
C GLN A 46 -10.01 -13.79 0.25
N SER A 47 -9.96 -12.48 0.54
CA SER A 47 -10.87 -11.84 1.50
C SER A 47 -11.85 -10.84 0.88
N ALA A 48 -11.51 -10.22 -0.26
CA ALA A 48 -12.28 -9.11 -0.82
C ALA A 48 -12.19 -9.07 -2.35
N ILE A 49 -12.65 -10.13 -3.02
CA ILE A 49 -12.58 -10.27 -4.49
C ILE A 49 -13.25 -9.09 -5.22
N GLN A 50 -14.23 -8.43 -4.59
CA GLN A 50 -14.92 -7.27 -5.14
C GLN A 50 -14.04 -6.01 -5.19
N ASP A 51 -12.97 -5.96 -4.39
CA ASP A 51 -12.03 -4.82 -4.33
C ASP A 51 -10.87 -4.98 -5.33
N LEU A 52 -10.85 -6.06 -6.12
CA LEU A 52 -9.91 -6.20 -7.22
C LEU A 52 -10.14 -5.12 -8.29
N ILE A 53 -9.04 -4.59 -8.79
CA ILE A 53 -9.02 -3.71 -9.93
C ILE A 53 -9.31 -4.52 -11.21
N CYS A 54 -10.50 -4.28 -11.76
CA CYS A 54 -10.93 -4.77 -13.06
C CYS A 54 -11.20 -3.58 -14.00
N ASP A 55 -10.33 -3.35 -14.97
CA ASP A 55 -10.47 -2.26 -15.96
C ASP A 55 -11.34 -2.66 -17.18
N ASN A 56 -12.14 -3.72 -17.07
CA ASN A 56 -13.10 -4.12 -18.10
C ASN A 56 -14.27 -3.14 -18.26
N ALA A 57 -14.54 -2.34 -17.22
CA ALA A 57 -15.53 -1.28 -17.22
C ALA A 57 -14.92 0.11 -17.50
N LEU A 58 -13.62 0.18 -17.79
CA LEU A 58 -12.94 1.45 -18.08
C LEU A 58 -13.52 2.07 -19.37
N SER A 59 -13.91 3.34 -19.32
CA SER A 59 -14.34 4.04 -20.54
C SER A 59 -13.16 4.25 -21.49
N PRO A 60 -13.30 4.08 -22.80
CA PRO A 60 -12.22 4.43 -23.74
C PRO A 60 -11.87 5.91 -23.63
N GLY A 61 -10.59 6.25 -23.51
CA GLY A 61 -10.17 7.65 -23.37
C GLY A 61 -8.71 7.85 -23.02
N TRP A 62 -8.30 9.12 -22.95
CA TRP A 62 -6.98 9.52 -22.49
C TRP A 62 -6.94 9.50 -20.96
N TYR A 63 -5.98 8.78 -20.41
CA TYR A 63 -5.78 8.65 -18.97
C TYR A 63 -4.41 9.14 -18.55
N ARG A 64 -4.37 9.78 -17.39
CA ARG A 64 -3.14 10.10 -16.67
C ARG A 64 -3.14 9.31 -15.37
N PHE A 65 -2.06 8.58 -15.11
CA PHE A 65 -1.94 7.79 -13.89
C PHE A 65 -1.55 8.67 -12.71
N LEU A 66 -2.20 8.42 -11.59
CA LEU A 66 -1.78 8.92 -10.29
C LEU A 66 -1.66 7.79 -9.29
N LEU A 67 -0.57 7.80 -8.53
CA LEU A 67 -0.43 7.01 -7.31
C LEU A 67 -0.32 7.98 -6.15
N PHE A 68 -1.18 7.81 -5.13
CA PHE A 68 -1.15 8.69 -3.94
C PHE A 68 -1.23 10.18 -4.30
N ASP A 69 -2.09 10.55 -5.26
CA ASP A 69 -2.24 11.90 -5.84
C ASP A 69 -0.98 12.46 -6.53
N ARG A 70 -0.02 11.60 -6.90
CA ARG A 70 1.24 11.97 -7.55
C ARG A 70 1.37 11.45 -8.97
N PRO A 71 2.12 12.15 -9.84
CA PRO A 71 2.41 11.67 -11.18
C PRO A 71 2.98 10.25 -11.15
N ALA A 72 2.30 9.35 -11.84
CA ALA A 72 2.75 7.99 -12.06
C ALA A 72 2.75 7.71 -13.57
N LYS A 73 3.48 6.67 -13.96
CA LYS A 73 3.54 6.17 -15.33
C LYS A 73 3.17 4.69 -15.35
N MET A 74 2.76 4.16 -16.49
CA MET A 74 2.72 2.70 -16.64
C MET A 74 4.15 2.15 -16.53
N PRO A 75 4.38 1.07 -15.76
CA PRO A 75 5.68 0.42 -15.70
C PRO A 75 6.07 -0.10 -17.08
N THR A 76 7.35 -0.02 -17.41
CA THR A 76 7.90 -0.54 -18.67
C THR A 76 8.55 -1.92 -18.52
N GLU A 77 8.55 -2.44 -17.30
CA GLU A 77 9.06 -3.76 -16.95
C GLU A 77 7.91 -4.71 -16.61
N CYS A 78 8.16 -6.00 -16.78
CA CYS A 78 7.16 -7.02 -16.50
C CYS A 78 6.80 -7.05 -15.01
N VAL A 79 5.52 -6.85 -14.72
CA VAL A 79 4.98 -6.94 -13.36
C VAL A 79 4.57 -8.37 -13.07
N GLU A 80 4.87 -8.85 -11.86
CA GLU A 80 4.46 -10.18 -11.37
C GLU A 80 2.94 -10.31 -11.23
N MET A 81 2.42 -11.53 -11.38
CA MET A 81 0.99 -11.79 -11.14
C MET A 81 0.58 -11.41 -9.72
N ASN A 82 -0.70 -11.07 -9.55
CA ASN A 82 -1.24 -10.68 -8.24
C ASN A 82 -0.63 -9.40 -7.68
N HIS A 83 -0.13 -8.50 -8.53
CA HIS A 83 0.30 -7.16 -8.15
C HIS A 83 -0.62 -6.08 -8.73
N CYS A 84 -0.44 -4.83 -8.31
CA CYS A 84 -1.22 -3.67 -8.77
C CYS A 84 -2.73 -3.76 -8.50
N GLY A 85 -3.12 -4.46 -7.44
CA GLY A 85 -4.52 -4.61 -7.05
C GLY A 85 -5.30 -5.53 -7.99
N THR A 86 -4.64 -6.32 -8.83
CA THR A 86 -5.30 -7.16 -9.85
C THR A 86 -4.66 -8.55 -9.95
N GLN A 87 -5.36 -9.52 -10.54
CA GLN A 87 -4.84 -10.86 -10.83
C GLN A 87 -3.90 -10.85 -12.05
N ALA A 88 -4.24 -10.03 -13.04
CA ALA A 88 -3.58 -9.94 -14.33
C ALA A 88 -3.09 -8.50 -14.54
N PRO A 89 -1.88 -8.17 -14.05
CA PRO A 89 -1.33 -6.83 -14.15
C PRO A 89 -0.94 -6.49 -15.59
N ILE A 90 -1.34 -5.29 -16.02
CA ILE A 90 -1.04 -4.75 -17.34
C ILE A 90 0.06 -3.69 -17.24
N TRP A 91 1.13 -3.89 -18.00
CA TRP A 91 2.31 -3.01 -18.07
C TRP A 91 2.59 -2.62 -19.53
N LEU A 92 3.42 -1.60 -19.75
CA LEU A 92 3.73 -1.10 -21.09
C LEU A 92 4.96 -1.83 -21.65
N SER A 93 4.79 -2.67 -22.66
CA SER A 93 5.90 -3.38 -23.28
C SER A 93 6.62 -2.51 -24.29
N LEU A 94 7.89 -2.23 -24.01
CA LEU A 94 8.81 -1.62 -24.94
C LEU A 94 9.70 -2.72 -25.53
N ARG A 95 9.71 -2.86 -26.86
CA ARG A 95 10.70 -3.73 -27.54
C ARG A 95 12.11 -3.15 -27.35
N ASP A 96 13.15 -3.95 -27.54
CA ASP A 96 14.56 -3.55 -27.32
C ASP A 96 15.01 -2.25 -28.02
N SER A 97 14.32 -1.83 -29.10
CA SER A 97 14.60 -0.60 -29.85
C SER A 97 13.56 0.51 -29.64
N GLU A 98 12.51 0.25 -28.86
CA GLU A 98 11.42 1.18 -28.61
C GLU A 98 11.64 1.95 -27.31
N THR A 99 11.57 3.26 -27.39
CA THR A 99 11.54 4.16 -26.23
C THR A 99 10.18 4.83 -26.10
N LEU A 100 9.92 5.45 -24.94
CA LEU A 100 8.79 6.36 -24.75
C LEU A 100 8.86 7.56 -25.73
N PRO A 101 7.70 8.13 -26.11
CA PRO A 101 7.67 9.27 -27.04
C PRO A 101 8.41 10.50 -26.48
N PRO A 102 9.13 11.25 -27.31
CA PRO A 102 9.70 12.53 -26.91
C PRO A 102 8.59 13.59 -26.69
N PRO A 103 8.88 14.69 -25.99
CA PRO A 103 7.90 15.74 -25.69
C PRO A 103 7.17 16.25 -26.94
N GLY A 104 5.84 16.27 -26.87
CA GLY A 104 4.95 16.73 -27.93
C GLY A 104 4.47 15.63 -28.88
N GLU A 105 5.12 14.47 -28.91
CA GLU A 105 4.81 13.37 -29.82
C GLU A 105 3.86 12.32 -29.21
N ILE A 106 3.20 11.58 -30.11
CA ILE A 106 2.39 10.40 -29.81
C ILE A 106 3.09 9.18 -30.41
N LYS A 107 3.17 8.09 -29.65
CA LYS A 107 3.65 6.79 -30.12
C LYS A 107 2.63 5.70 -29.84
N HIS A 108 2.37 4.86 -30.84
CA HIS A 108 1.57 3.66 -30.68
C HIS A 108 2.45 2.54 -30.14
N LEU A 109 2.10 2.01 -28.99
CA LEU A 109 2.83 0.99 -28.24
C LEU A 109 1.89 -0.17 -27.89
N THR A 110 2.45 -1.23 -27.32
CA THR A 110 1.70 -2.40 -26.86
C THR A 110 1.80 -2.49 -25.35
N ALA A 111 0.66 -2.55 -24.66
CA ALA A 111 0.61 -2.98 -23.28
C ALA A 111 0.42 -4.50 -23.23
N CYS A 112 1.00 -5.13 -22.21
CA CYS A 112 1.03 -6.56 -22.02
C CYS A 112 0.39 -6.91 -20.68
N ALA A 113 -0.46 -7.93 -20.65
CA ALA A 113 -0.95 -8.51 -19.41
C ALA A 113 -0.12 -9.75 -19.04
N THR A 114 0.39 -9.76 -17.81
CA THR A 114 1.10 -10.91 -17.26
C THR A 114 0.10 -11.98 -16.81
N TRP A 115 0.31 -13.23 -17.23
CA TRP A 115 -0.48 -14.37 -16.78
C TRP A 115 0.33 -15.68 -16.76
N GLN A 116 -0.06 -16.59 -15.88
CA GLN A 116 0.49 -17.94 -15.78
C GLN A 116 -0.66 -18.93 -15.71
N PHE A 117 -0.67 -19.89 -16.63
CA PHE A 117 -1.64 -20.98 -16.58
C PHE A 117 -1.32 -21.93 -15.42
N LEU A 118 -2.37 -22.42 -14.75
CA LEU A 118 -2.25 -23.53 -13.81
C LEU A 118 -1.54 -24.69 -14.54
N PHE A 119 -0.50 -25.24 -13.92
CA PHE A 119 0.41 -26.28 -14.45
C PHE A 119 1.52 -25.85 -15.43
N SER A 120 1.64 -24.55 -15.76
CA SER A 120 2.80 -24.02 -16.48
C SER A 120 3.90 -23.56 -15.51
N THR A 121 5.14 -23.98 -15.73
CA THR A 121 6.32 -23.44 -15.02
C THR A 121 6.87 -22.17 -15.66
N THR A 122 6.39 -21.81 -16.85
CA THR A 122 6.80 -20.59 -17.57
C THR A 122 5.72 -19.52 -17.41
N LYS A 123 6.13 -18.40 -16.81
CA LYS A 123 5.36 -17.16 -16.74
C LYS A 123 5.40 -16.48 -18.12
N ASP A 124 4.24 -16.12 -18.64
CA ASP A 124 4.16 -15.28 -19.84
C ASP A 124 3.82 -13.85 -19.44
N CYS A 125 4.82 -12.98 -19.52
CA CYS A 125 4.70 -11.55 -19.22
C CYS A 125 3.85 -10.80 -20.26
N CYS A 126 3.59 -11.37 -21.44
CA CYS A 126 2.81 -10.73 -22.48
C CYS A 126 1.85 -11.71 -23.16
N LEU A 127 1.04 -12.39 -22.34
CA LEU A 127 0.04 -13.32 -22.87
C LEU A 127 -1.04 -12.58 -23.65
N PHE A 128 -1.51 -11.44 -23.13
CA PHE A 128 -2.49 -10.59 -23.81
C PHE A 128 -1.85 -9.27 -24.22
N GLN A 129 -1.99 -8.93 -25.50
CA GLN A 129 -1.51 -7.69 -26.09
C GLN A 129 -2.65 -6.71 -26.27
N ILE A 130 -2.46 -5.49 -25.74
CA ILE A 130 -3.46 -4.43 -25.74
C ILE A 130 -2.84 -3.21 -26.44
N PRO A 131 -3.42 -2.71 -27.53
CA PRO A 131 -2.89 -1.53 -28.21
C PRO A 131 -3.10 -0.28 -27.33
N VAL A 132 -2.04 0.48 -27.11
CA VAL A 132 -2.07 1.73 -26.33
C VAL A 132 -1.36 2.83 -27.10
N SER A 133 -1.94 4.03 -27.11
CA SER A 133 -1.24 5.21 -27.63
C SER A 133 -0.74 6.05 -26.47
N VAL A 134 0.55 6.36 -26.47
CA VAL A 134 1.18 7.16 -25.42
C VAL A 134 1.52 8.52 -26.00
N ARG A 135 1.10 9.60 -25.33
CA ARG A 135 1.50 10.96 -25.67
C ARG A 135 2.35 11.56 -24.56
N ASN A 136 3.46 12.18 -24.93
CA ASN A 136 4.27 12.95 -23.99
C ASN A 136 3.84 14.42 -24.02
N CYS A 137 3.20 14.90 -22.96
CA CYS A 137 2.78 16.29 -22.81
C CYS A 137 3.90 17.20 -22.25
N GLY A 138 5.14 16.73 -22.28
CA GLY A 138 6.32 17.39 -21.73
C GLY A 138 6.50 17.12 -20.24
N LYS A 139 5.48 17.42 -19.42
CA LYS A 139 5.54 17.23 -17.95
C LYS A 139 4.96 15.91 -17.45
N PHE A 140 4.19 15.22 -18.30
CA PHE A 140 3.51 13.98 -17.95
C PHE A 140 3.16 13.21 -19.23
N PHE A 141 2.91 11.92 -19.08
CA PHE A 141 2.37 11.07 -20.13
C PHE A 141 0.86 10.94 -19.97
N VAL A 142 0.16 10.91 -21.11
CA VAL A 142 -1.23 10.45 -21.19
C VAL A 142 -1.30 9.22 -22.07
N TYR A 143 -2.19 8.30 -21.71
CA TYR A 143 -2.32 6.99 -22.31
C TYR A 143 -3.74 6.84 -22.85
N LEU A 144 -3.89 6.59 -24.14
CA LEU A 144 -5.17 6.25 -24.72
C LEU A 144 -5.46 4.79 -24.39
N LEU A 145 -6.31 4.56 -23.40
CA LEU A 145 -6.66 3.24 -22.88
C LEU A 145 -8.05 2.81 -23.36
N GLN A 146 -8.26 1.50 -23.33
CA GLN A 146 -9.52 0.85 -23.71
C GLN A 146 -9.93 -0.13 -22.61
N PRO A 147 -11.22 -0.47 -22.49
CA PRO A 147 -11.66 -1.50 -21.56
C PRO A 147 -10.97 -2.84 -21.85
N THR A 148 -10.54 -3.52 -20.79
CA THR A 148 -9.78 -4.77 -20.87
C THR A 148 -10.69 -5.98 -21.10
N GLN A 149 -10.13 -7.04 -21.69
CA GLN A 149 -10.85 -8.30 -21.89
C GLN A 149 -10.79 -9.17 -20.63
N GLY A 150 -11.86 -9.14 -19.83
CA GLY A 150 -11.89 -9.81 -18.52
C GLY A 150 -11.31 -8.94 -17.40
N CYS A 151 -11.21 -9.47 -16.18
CA CYS A 151 -10.72 -8.68 -15.05
C CYS A 151 -9.17 -8.59 -15.09
N MET A 152 -8.67 -7.55 -15.75
CA MET A 152 -7.26 -7.17 -15.78
C MET A 152 -7.13 -5.69 -15.42
N GLY A 153 -6.02 -5.28 -14.81
CA GLY A 153 -5.81 -3.93 -14.32
C GLY A 153 -4.54 -3.27 -14.84
N TYR A 154 -4.64 -2.02 -15.30
CA TYR A 154 -3.50 -1.19 -15.66
C TYR A 154 -2.70 -0.78 -14.42
N CYS A 155 -1.44 -1.23 -14.37
CA CYS A 155 -0.48 -0.89 -13.33
C CYS A 155 0.02 0.55 -13.46
N ALA A 156 0.47 1.07 -12.33
CA ALA A 156 1.18 2.33 -12.25
C ALA A 156 2.44 2.16 -11.41
N GLU A 157 3.46 2.90 -11.77
CA GLU A 157 4.71 3.03 -11.05
C GLU A 157 4.96 4.52 -10.78
N ALA A 158 5.39 4.83 -9.56
CA ALA A 158 5.74 6.20 -9.21
C ALA A 158 6.92 6.66 -10.08
N ILE A 159 6.86 7.87 -10.61
CA ILE A 159 8.00 8.44 -11.31
C ILE A 159 9.02 8.81 -10.24
N SER A 160 10.15 8.08 -10.18
CA SER A 160 11.25 8.43 -9.28
C SER A 160 11.76 9.84 -9.63
N ASP A 161 12.11 10.62 -8.60
CA ASP A 161 12.63 11.99 -8.73
C ASP A 161 13.93 12.08 -9.58
N GLU A 162 14.54 10.94 -9.92
CA GLU A 162 15.77 10.83 -10.72
C GLU A 162 15.60 11.15 -12.21
N ASN A 163 14.37 11.15 -12.76
CA ASN A 163 14.16 11.29 -14.21
C ASN A 163 13.38 12.54 -14.64
N LEU A 164 13.12 13.49 -13.74
CA LEU A 164 12.39 14.72 -14.05
C LEU A 164 13.28 15.97 -14.07
N TYR A 165 14.51 15.90 -13.57
CA TYR A 165 15.40 17.07 -13.44
C TYR A 165 16.88 16.68 -13.64
N PRO A 166 17.64 17.33 -14.55
CA PRO A 166 19.08 17.08 -14.74
C PRO A 166 19.94 17.40 -13.50
N CYS A 167 19.44 18.23 -12.59
CA CYS A 167 19.99 18.45 -11.25
C CYS A 167 18.89 18.18 -10.22
N GLY A 168 19.26 17.75 -9.01
CA GLY A 168 18.28 17.38 -7.97
C GLY A 168 17.40 18.55 -7.51
N PRO A 169 16.29 18.30 -6.78
CA PRO A 169 15.39 19.34 -6.27
C PRO A 169 16.08 20.39 -5.35
N ASP A 170 17.30 20.11 -4.91
CA ASP A 170 18.14 20.95 -4.07
C ASP A 170 19.35 21.56 -4.81
N GLU A 171 19.38 21.51 -6.15
CA GLU A 171 20.52 21.97 -6.97
C GLU A 171 20.11 23.02 -8.02
N ILE A 172 20.92 24.08 -8.16
CA ILE A 172 20.74 25.12 -9.18
C ILE A 172 21.81 24.95 -10.27
N GLU A 173 21.39 24.96 -11.53
CA GLU A 173 22.28 24.93 -12.68
C GLU A 173 22.88 26.32 -12.93
N SER A 174 24.20 26.45 -12.83
CA SER A 174 24.92 27.66 -13.21
C SER A 174 26.16 27.30 -14.03
N GLY A 175 26.08 27.48 -15.35
CA GLY A 175 27.21 27.24 -16.26
C GLY A 175 27.50 25.78 -16.58
N GLY A 176 26.51 24.88 -16.44
CA GLY A 176 26.65 23.44 -16.71
C GLY A 176 27.18 22.61 -15.55
N ASP A 177 27.24 23.18 -14.33
CA ASP A 177 27.62 22.50 -13.09
C ASP A 177 26.47 22.62 -12.06
N CYS A 178 26.15 21.52 -11.38
CA CYS A 178 25.05 21.46 -10.39
C CYS A 178 25.60 21.74 -8.98
N PHE A 179 25.08 22.77 -8.30
CA PHE A 179 25.49 23.12 -6.93
C PHE A 179 24.48 22.62 -5.88
N ARG A 180 24.91 21.75 -4.95
CA ARG A 180 24.09 21.26 -3.83
C ARG A 180 23.81 22.35 -2.79
N GLN A 181 22.56 22.76 -2.65
CA GLN A 181 22.05 23.31 -1.41
C GLN A 181 21.75 22.14 -0.48
N LEU A 182 22.53 21.92 0.58
CA LEU A 182 22.23 20.87 1.57
C LEU A 182 21.00 21.25 2.41
N THR A 183 19.80 21.14 1.84
CA THR A 183 18.55 21.08 2.60
C THR A 183 18.24 19.62 2.85
N ALA A 184 18.86 19.05 3.89
CA ALA A 184 18.46 17.75 4.41
C ALA A 184 16.95 17.77 4.67
N SER A 185 16.19 17.04 3.85
CA SER A 185 14.74 16.92 4.02
C SER A 185 14.51 16.20 5.34
N LEU A 186 14.09 16.95 6.36
CA LEU A 186 13.84 16.40 7.68
C LEU A 186 12.71 15.36 7.58
N PRO A 187 12.87 14.18 8.19
CA PRO A 187 11.81 13.19 8.21
C PRO A 187 10.58 13.75 8.94
N PRO A 188 9.36 13.27 8.59
CA PRO A 188 8.16 13.66 9.30
C PRO A 188 8.27 13.28 10.79
N PRO A 189 7.52 13.98 11.66
CA PRO A 189 7.43 13.58 13.06
C PRO A 189 6.88 12.14 13.13
N PRO A 190 7.39 11.30 14.05
CA PRO A 190 6.87 9.95 14.24
C PRO A 190 5.41 9.97 14.72
N PRO A 191 4.66 8.88 14.49
CA PRO A 191 3.28 8.78 14.97
C PRO A 191 3.22 8.72 16.50
N GLY A 192 2.03 8.96 17.05
CA GLY A 192 1.72 8.56 18.41
C GLY A 192 1.97 7.07 18.61
N ARG A 193 2.14 6.63 19.87
CA ARG A 193 2.35 5.20 20.15
C ARG A 193 1.13 4.41 19.65
N PRO A 194 1.32 3.39 18.79
CA PRO A 194 0.21 2.59 18.34
C PRO A 194 -0.45 1.81 19.49
N GLU A 195 -1.77 1.76 19.46
CA GLU A 195 -2.59 0.98 20.37
C GLU A 195 -3.22 -0.17 19.60
N VAL A 196 -3.16 -1.37 20.19
CA VAL A 196 -3.73 -2.59 19.60
C VAL A 196 -5.00 -2.95 20.37
N VAL A 197 -6.11 -3.00 19.66
CA VAL A 197 -7.44 -3.36 20.19
C VAL A 197 -8.05 -4.45 19.33
N VAL A 198 -8.86 -5.33 19.93
CA VAL A 198 -9.55 -6.39 19.17
C VAL A 198 -10.95 -5.92 18.81
N GLU A 199 -11.28 -6.00 17.53
CA GLU A 199 -12.58 -5.65 16.97
C GLU A 199 -13.21 -6.86 16.28
N MET A 200 -14.53 -6.95 16.33
CA MET A 200 -15.29 -7.94 15.59
C MET A 200 -15.87 -7.30 14.33
N ILE A 201 -15.51 -7.82 13.16
CA ILE A 201 -16.00 -7.34 11.87
C ILE A 201 -16.58 -8.55 11.13
N GLU A 202 -17.87 -8.50 10.79
CA GLU A 202 -18.56 -9.56 10.03
C GLU A 202 -18.35 -10.97 10.62
N SER A 203 -18.47 -11.09 11.95
CA SER A 203 -18.27 -12.34 12.71
C SER A 203 -16.85 -12.90 12.73
N ARG A 204 -15.85 -12.11 12.29
CA ARG A 204 -14.42 -12.44 12.40
C ARG A 204 -13.73 -11.47 13.35
N LEU A 205 -12.66 -11.95 13.98
CA LEU A 205 -11.91 -11.18 14.95
C LEU A 205 -10.67 -10.57 14.29
N PHE A 206 -10.46 -9.29 14.53
CA PHE A 206 -9.31 -8.55 14.01
C PHE A 206 -8.61 -7.81 15.13
N CYS A 207 -7.28 -7.91 15.18
CA CYS A 207 -6.45 -6.96 15.89
C CYS A 207 -6.33 -5.71 15.05
N ARG A 208 -6.85 -4.60 15.56
CA ARG A 208 -6.72 -3.28 14.96
C ARG A 208 -5.61 -2.51 15.65
N CYS A 209 -4.66 -2.03 14.86
CA CYS A 209 -3.64 -1.11 15.30
C CYS A 209 -4.04 0.31 14.90
N THR A 210 -4.13 1.24 15.84
CA THR A 210 -4.47 2.65 15.61
C THR A 210 -3.45 3.57 16.25
N PHE A 211 -3.16 4.72 15.65
CA PHE A 211 -2.21 5.69 16.19
C PHE A 211 -2.59 7.13 15.83
N ASP A 212 -2.16 8.07 16.68
CA ASP A 212 -2.38 9.49 16.45
C ASP A 212 -1.37 10.05 15.44
N VAL A 213 -1.86 10.94 14.57
CA VAL A 213 -1.06 11.60 13.56
C VAL A 213 -1.08 13.11 13.82
N SER A 214 0.11 13.71 13.92
CA SER A 214 0.21 15.16 14.07
C SER A 214 -0.35 15.85 12.82
N PRO A 215 -1.14 16.93 12.96
CA PRO A 215 -1.69 17.62 11.80
C PRO A 215 -0.57 18.20 10.93
N THR A 216 -0.45 17.73 9.69
CA THR A 216 0.51 18.22 8.71
C THR A 216 -0.21 18.80 7.49
N ASN A 217 0.36 19.85 6.89
CA ASN A 217 -0.14 20.39 5.62
C ASN A 217 0.18 19.47 4.43
N ASN A 218 1.08 18.52 4.62
CA ASN A 218 1.54 17.59 3.59
C ASN A 218 0.76 16.28 3.69
N SER A 219 0.46 15.68 2.55
CA SER A 219 -0.11 14.34 2.50
C SER A 219 0.94 13.31 2.96
N VAL A 220 0.58 12.50 3.93
CA VAL A 220 1.43 11.48 4.54
C VAL A 220 0.89 10.07 4.28
N GLY A 221 1.80 9.11 4.25
CA GLY A 221 1.49 7.68 4.26
C GLY A 221 2.12 7.01 5.47
N PHE A 222 1.68 5.78 5.73
CA PHE A 222 2.08 4.98 6.88
C PHE A 222 2.62 3.63 6.41
N LEU A 223 3.77 3.22 6.94
CA LEU A 223 4.26 1.86 6.84
C LEU A 223 3.97 1.18 8.17
N ILE A 224 3.16 0.13 8.13
CA ILE A 224 2.72 -0.59 9.33
C ILE A 224 3.20 -2.03 9.24
N THR A 225 3.91 -2.49 10.28
CA THR A 225 4.42 -3.85 10.40
C THR A 225 3.88 -4.51 11.65
N TRP A 226 3.26 -5.66 11.49
CA TRP A 226 2.86 -6.57 12.57
C TRP A 226 3.93 -7.61 12.81
N SER A 227 4.26 -7.85 14.07
CA SER A 227 5.18 -8.91 14.46
C SER A 227 4.67 -9.71 15.65
N ARG A 228 5.13 -10.95 15.78
CA ARG A 228 4.85 -11.86 16.89
C ARG A 228 6.14 -12.22 17.61
N LEU A 229 6.08 -12.33 18.93
CA LEU A 229 7.17 -12.85 19.75
C LEU A 229 7.17 -14.38 19.72
N SER A 230 8.25 -14.97 19.21
CA SER A 230 8.45 -16.42 19.24
C SER A 230 8.81 -16.91 20.64
N SER A 231 8.82 -18.23 20.83
CA SER A 231 9.25 -18.86 22.09
C SER A 231 10.73 -18.62 22.42
N GLN A 232 11.52 -18.20 21.43
CA GLN A 232 12.93 -17.83 21.60
C GLN A 232 13.10 -16.32 21.85
N GLU A 233 12.02 -15.60 22.12
CA GLU A 233 12.01 -14.14 22.33
C GLU A 233 12.50 -13.36 21.09
N ILE A 234 12.28 -13.92 19.89
CA ILE A 234 12.59 -13.28 18.60
C ILE A 234 11.30 -12.78 17.98
N LYS A 235 11.30 -11.55 17.45
CA LYS A 235 10.16 -11.00 16.72
C LYS A 235 10.14 -11.52 15.28
N GLU A 236 9.07 -12.21 14.93
CA GLU A 236 8.77 -12.70 13.60
C GLU A 236 7.77 -11.75 12.93
N GLU A 237 8.06 -11.30 11.71
CA GLU A 237 7.12 -10.48 10.94
C GLU A 237 5.92 -11.32 10.48
N LEU A 238 4.71 -10.82 10.71
CA LEU A 238 3.46 -11.45 10.28
C LEU A 238 2.88 -10.77 9.03
N LYS A 239 2.95 -9.44 8.98
CA LYS A 239 2.35 -8.62 7.90
C LYS A 239 3.07 -7.28 7.85
N GLN A 240 3.40 -6.81 6.66
CA GLN A 240 3.83 -5.44 6.42
C GLN A 240 2.97 -4.83 5.32
N GLU A 241 2.50 -3.60 5.52
CA GLU A 241 1.70 -2.89 4.52
C GLU A 241 1.96 -1.39 4.51
N THR A 242 1.70 -0.78 3.36
CA THR A 242 1.74 0.68 3.18
C THR A 242 0.33 1.20 2.94
N THR A 243 -0.12 2.14 3.77
CA THR A 243 -1.50 2.66 3.76
C THR A 243 -1.55 4.17 3.99
N ILE A 244 -2.65 4.81 3.62
CA ILE A 244 -2.96 6.21 3.95
C ILE A 244 -3.88 6.33 5.16
N GLN A 245 -4.36 5.20 5.68
CA GLN A 245 -5.19 5.14 6.88
C GLN A 245 -4.28 5.06 8.10
N ALA A 246 -4.60 5.83 9.14
CA ALA A 246 -3.88 5.78 10.42
C ALA A 246 -4.24 4.52 11.25
N PHE A 247 -4.52 3.41 10.58
CA PHE A 247 -4.80 2.13 11.19
C PHE A 247 -4.49 0.95 10.26
N SER A 248 -4.36 -0.24 10.85
CA SER A 248 -4.17 -1.52 10.17
C SER A 248 -4.98 -2.62 10.86
N LEU A 249 -5.36 -3.66 10.11
CA LEU A 249 -6.07 -4.84 10.61
C LEU A 249 -5.25 -6.11 10.38
N LEU A 250 -5.21 -6.97 11.40
CA LEU A 250 -4.64 -8.31 11.38
C LEU A 250 -5.67 -9.31 11.89
N GLU A 251 -6.03 -10.31 11.07
CA GLU A 251 -7.07 -11.29 11.42
C GLU A 251 -6.57 -12.32 12.45
N LEU A 252 -7.41 -12.63 13.44
CA LEU A 252 -7.24 -13.73 14.39
C LEU A 252 -7.81 -15.02 13.77
N ASP A 253 -7.06 -15.58 12.83
CA ASP A 253 -7.48 -16.73 12.00
C ASP A 253 -7.09 -18.11 12.56
N GLY A 254 -6.22 -18.16 13.57
CA GLY A 254 -5.65 -19.39 14.10
C GLY A 254 -4.53 -20.01 13.25
N ILE A 255 -4.21 -19.41 12.11
CA ILE A 255 -3.14 -19.86 11.21
C ILE A 255 -1.92 -18.95 11.40
N ASN A 256 -2.09 -17.66 11.10
CA ASN A 256 -1.07 -16.63 11.21
C ASN A 256 -1.01 -16.06 12.63
N LEU A 257 -2.18 -15.88 13.25
CA LEU A 257 -2.30 -15.37 14.61
C LEU A 257 -3.15 -16.30 15.47
N ARG A 258 -2.57 -16.81 16.56
CA ARG A 258 -3.21 -17.80 17.45
C ARG A 258 -3.44 -17.24 18.85
N LEU A 259 -4.41 -17.83 19.54
CA LEU A 259 -4.57 -17.60 20.98
C LEU A 259 -3.29 -18.02 21.72
N GLY A 260 -2.77 -17.14 22.57
CA GLY A 260 -1.49 -17.28 23.26
C GLY A 260 -0.36 -16.48 22.63
N ASP A 261 -0.53 -15.94 21.42
CA ASP A 261 0.50 -15.14 20.77
C ASP A 261 0.65 -13.76 21.43
N ARG A 262 1.89 -13.30 21.51
CA ARG A 262 2.26 -11.94 21.94
C ARG A 262 2.64 -11.15 20.69
N ILE A 263 1.90 -10.10 20.37
CA ILE A 263 2.06 -9.33 19.13
C ILE A 263 2.41 -7.87 19.38
N PHE A 264 3.03 -7.28 18.37
CA PHE A 264 3.42 -5.87 18.33
C PHE A 264 2.99 -5.26 16.99
N CYS A 265 2.53 -4.02 17.03
CA CYS A 265 2.33 -3.20 15.84
C CYS A 265 3.37 -2.08 15.82
N SER A 266 4.11 -1.95 14.73
CA SER A 266 5.07 -0.87 14.50
C SER A 266 4.58 0.01 13.35
N ALA A 267 4.57 1.33 13.56
CA ALA A 267 4.14 2.30 12.56
C ALA A 267 5.20 3.38 12.33
N SER A 268 5.49 3.70 11.07
CA SER A 268 6.27 4.87 10.67
C SER A 268 5.48 5.74 9.69
N ILE A 269 5.80 7.04 9.69
CA ILE A 269 5.20 8.04 8.80
C ILE A 269 6.19 8.37 7.70
N PHE A 270 5.72 8.56 6.47
CA PHE A 270 6.51 9.16 5.39
C PHE A 270 5.69 10.22 4.67
N PHE A 271 6.36 11.22 4.11
CA PHE A 271 5.68 12.14 3.19
C PHE A 271 5.43 11.40 1.88
N LEU A 272 4.22 11.50 1.34
CA LEU A 272 3.94 10.88 0.03
C LEU A 272 4.93 11.42 -1.04
N GLU A 273 5.43 12.65 -0.87
CA GLU A 273 6.45 13.30 -1.72
C GLU A 273 7.76 12.53 -1.79
N LYS A 274 8.18 11.98 -0.66
CA LYS A 274 9.51 11.40 -0.48
C LYS A 274 9.35 10.12 0.35
N PRO A 275 8.83 9.02 -0.24
CA PRO A 275 8.55 7.79 0.50
C PRO A 275 9.80 7.13 1.08
N HIS A 276 10.98 7.45 0.53
CA HIS A 276 12.28 7.02 1.05
C HIS A 276 12.68 7.71 2.36
N VAL A 277 12.06 8.85 2.68
CA VAL A 277 12.34 9.60 3.91
C VAL A 277 11.24 9.29 4.93
N GLN A 278 11.54 8.33 5.80
CA GLN A 278 10.61 7.83 6.81
C GLN A 278 10.95 8.38 8.19
N SER A 279 9.94 8.56 9.03
CA SER A 279 10.12 8.80 10.45
C SER A 279 10.74 7.58 11.14
N LEU A 280 11.15 7.76 12.38
CA LEU A 280 11.37 6.62 13.27
C LEU A 280 10.07 5.79 13.37
N ALA A 281 10.22 4.47 13.33
CA ALA A 281 9.12 3.55 13.59
C ALA A 281 8.85 3.50 15.09
N ILE A 282 7.58 3.66 15.48
CA ILE A 282 7.13 3.57 16.86
C ILE A 282 6.34 2.29 17.03
N GLU A 283 6.70 1.52 18.04
CA GLU A 283 6.08 0.25 18.35
C GLU A 283 5.04 0.38 19.47
N SER A 284 3.97 -0.41 19.36
CA SER A 284 2.96 -0.58 20.38
C SER A 284 3.52 -1.23 21.65
N GLN A 285 2.73 -1.20 22.72
CA GLN A 285 2.97 -2.14 23.82
C GLN A 285 2.72 -3.57 23.34
N GLU A 286 3.30 -4.54 24.06
CA GLU A 286 3.00 -5.95 23.83
C GLU A 286 1.51 -6.19 24.03
N PHE A 287 0.87 -6.77 23.01
CA PHE A 287 -0.51 -7.23 23.10
C PHE A 287 -0.52 -8.76 23.17
N PHE A 288 -1.01 -9.30 24.29
CA PHE A 288 -1.26 -10.72 24.42
C PHE A 288 -2.64 -11.04 23.85
N ALA A 289 -2.72 -11.85 22.79
CA ALA A 289 -3.99 -12.28 22.21
C ALA A 289 -4.44 -13.60 22.85
N GLY A 290 -5.24 -13.56 23.91
CA GLY A 290 -5.69 -14.80 24.54
C GLY A 290 -6.40 -14.65 25.88
N ILE A 291 -6.34 -15.72 26.66
CA ILE A 291 -6.85 -15.81 28.02
C ILE A 291 -5.66 -16.09 28.94
N LYS A 292 -5.44 -15.24 29.93
CA LYS A 292 -4.33 -15.37 30.90
C LYS A 292 -4.79 -15.19 32.34
N LEU A 293 -3.99 -15.72 33.27
CA LEU A 293 -4.15 -15.48 34.70
C LEU A 293 -3.49 -14.15 35.09
N GLN A 294 -4.15 -13.38 35.95
CA GLN A 294 -3.66 -12.09 36.44
C GLN A 294 -3.75 -12.01 37.96
N PRO A 295 -2.63 -11.78 38.69
CA PRO A 295 -1.26 -11.83 38.20
C PRO A 295 -0.89 -13.23 37.69
N GLU A 296 0.15 -13.30 36.87
CA GLU A 296 0.70 -14.55 36.32
C GLU A 296 1.44 -15.31 37.44
N LEU A 297 0.69 -15.78 38.44
CA LEU A 297 1.23 -16.56 39.55
C LEU A 297 1.38 -18.01 39.09
N SER A 298 2.63 -18.42 38.90
CA SER A 298 2.99 -19.80 38.59
C SER A 298 3.04 -20.69 39.83
N THR A 299 3.16 -20.11 41.04
CA THR A 299 3.28 -20.84 42.30
C THR A 299 2.36 -20.28 43.39
N ILE A 300 1.69 -21.20 44.10
CA ILE A 300 0.83 -20.90 45.25
C ILE A 300 1.39 -21.69 46.41
N SER A 301 1.74 -21.03 47.52
CA SER A 301 2.20 -21.73 48.72
C SER A 301 1.02 -22.29 49.50
N GLU A 302 1.16 -23.53 49.98
CA GLU A 302 0.21 -24.16 50.91
C GLU A 302 0.39 -23.62 52.35
N ASP A 303 0.31 -22.30 52.52
CA ASP A 303 0.56 -21.61 53.80
C ASP A 303 -0.72 -21.35 54.61
N GLY A 304 -1.85 -21.89 54.15
CA GLY A 304 -3.17 -21.69 54.75
C GLY A 304 -3.80 -20.33 54.45
N LYS A 305 -3.21 -19.50 53.58
CA LYS A 305 -3.84 -18.26 53.09
C LYS A 305 -4.74 -18.53 51.90
N GLU A 306 -5.77 -17.69 51.76
CA GLU A 306 -6.63 -17.68 50.58
C GLU A 306 -5.97 -16.90 49.44
N TYR A 307 -5.94 -17.48 48.24
CA TYR A 307 -5.38 -16.86 47.04
C TYR A 307 -6.49 -16.60 46.02
N GLN A 308 -6.61 -15.35 45.57
CA GLN A 308 -7.58 -14.98 44.54
C GLN A 308 -6.92 -15.02 43.16
N LEU A 309 -7.40 -15.92 42.30
CA LEU A 309 -6.98 -16.02 40.89
C LEU A 309 -7.98 -15.28 40.01
N ARG A 310 -7.51 -14.32 39.19
CA ARG A 310 -8.32 -13.66 38.17
C ARG A 310 -7.93 -14.19 36.80
N ILE A 311 -8.92 -14.53 35.99
CA ILE A 311 -8.73 -14.93 34.59
C ILE A 311 -9.21 -13.77 33.73
N GLU A 312 -8.36 -13.30 32.83
CA GLU A 312 -8.62 -12.17 31.95
C GLU A 312 -8.51 -12.59 30.50
N SER A 313 -9.48 -12.18 29.69
CA SER A 313 -9.51 -12.44 28.26
C SER A 313 -9.36 -11.13 27.50
N THR A 314 -8.38 -11.07 26.61
CA THR A 314 -8.10 -9.90 25.75
C THR A 314 -8.75 -10.02 24.38
N VAL A 315 -9.34 -11.17 24.07
CA VAL A 315 -9.99 -11.48 22.80
C VAL A 315 -11.45 -11.84 23.10
N PRO A 316 -12.44 -11.19 22.48
CA PRO A 316 -13.85 -11.46 22.79
C PRO A 316 -14.25 -12.87 22.36
N ILE A 317 -15.10 -13.51 23.16
CA ILE A 317 -15.63 -14.84 22.88
C ILE A 317 -16.79 -14.69 21.90
N VAL A 318 -16.62 -15.22 20.68
CA VAL A 318 -17.67 -15.20 19.65
C VAL A 318 -18.61 -16.39 19.86
N CYS A 319 -19.90 -16.12 20.00
CA CYS A 319 -20.93 -17.12 20.17
C CYS A 319 -21.77 -17.19 18.88
N PRO A 320 -22.00 -18.38 18.29
CA PRO A 320 -22.86 -18.48 17.11
C PRO A 320 -24.32 -18.14 17.49
N GLU A 321 -24.98 -17.32 16.67
CA GLU A 321 -26.37 -16.89 16.89
C GLU A 321 -27.41 -18.03 16.80
N PHE A 322 -27.01 -19.21 16.31
CA PHE A 322 -27.89 -20.37 16.10
C PHE A 322 -27.47 -21.57 16.97
N SER A 323 -27.66 -21.47 18.29
CA SER A 323 -27.92 -22.65 19.09
C SER A 323 -29.44 -22.79 19.24
N GLU A 324 -30.07 -23.64 18.42
CA GLU A 324 -31.51 -23.99 18.49
C GLU A 324 -31.94 -24.69 19.80
N LEU A 325 -31.03 -24.77 20.77
CA LEU A 325 -31.22 -25.33 22.09
C LEU A 325 -30.58 -24.31 23.03
N ASP A 326 -31.25 -23.94 24.12
CA ASP A 326 -30.81 -23.05 25.22
C ASP A 326 -29.44 -23.43 25.84
N GLN A 327 -28.39 -23.48 25.03
CA GLN A 327 -27.03 -23.75 25.41
C GLN A 327 -26.36 -22.40 25.58
N GLU A 328 -26.29 -21.97 26.84
CA GLU A 328 -25.47 -20.83 27.25
C GLU A 328 -24.07 -20.96 26.63
N CYS A 329 -23.65 -19.94 25.90
CA CYS A 329 -22.30 -19.86 25.35
C CYS A 329 -21.28 -19.87 26.48
N LYS A 330 -20.53 -20.97 26.60
CA LYS A 330 -19.62 -21.22 27.72
C LYS A 330 -18.26 -21.63 27.22
N ILE A 331 -17.23 -21.11 27.89
CA ILE A 331 -15.86 -21.56 27.75
C ILE A 331 -15.49 -22.42 28.97
N SER A 332 -14.97 -23.62 28.72
CA SER A 332 -14.54 -24.53 29.78
C SER A 332 -13.03 -24.39 29.99
N LEU A 333 -12.63 -23.93 31.17
CA LEU A 333 -11.22 -23.79 31.56
C LEU A 333 -10.85 -24.94 32.51
N LYS A 334 -9.83 -25.71 32.15
CA LYS A 334 -9.31 -26.79 33.01
C LYS A 334 -8.08 -26.29 33.75
N LEU A 335 -8.20 -26.19 35.08
CA LEU A 335 -7.08 -25.86 35.96
C LEU A 335 -6.38 -27.16 36.39
N THR A 336 -5.04 -27.18 36.31
CA THR A 336 -4.21 -28.30 36.76
C THR A 336 -3.15 -27.77 37.72
N THR A 337 -3.01 -28.42 38.88
CA THR A 337 -1.96 -28.12 39.87
C THR A 337 -0.90 -29.20 39.84
N VAL A 338 0.37 -28.80 39.90
CA VAL A 338 1.51 -29.72 40.03
C VAL A 338 2.18 -29.43 41.37
N ASP A 339 2.30 -30.45 42.21
CA ASP A 339 3.00 -30.36 43.50
C ASP A 339 4.50 -30.54 43.28
N GLU A 340 5.30 -29.51 43.58
CA GLU A 340 6.76 -29.55 43.49
C GLU A 340 7.42 -30.46 44.56
N GLY A 341 6.65 -30.99 45.50
CA GLY A 341 7.12 -31.80 46.63
C GLY A 341 7.31 -33.31 46.38
N LYS A 342 7.08 -33.83 45.17
CA LYS A 342 7.29 -35.27 44.86
C LYS A 342 8.18 -35.50 43.64
N SER A 343 9.48 -35.31 43.83
CA SER A 343 10.48 -36.10 43.12
C SER A 343 10.43 -37.54 43.65
N ILE A 344 9.96 -38.50 42.83
CA ILE A 344 10.12 -39.93 43.09
C ILE A 344 11.54 -40.34 42.72
#